data_AF-A0A7X5XA84-F1
#
_entry.id   AF-A0A7X5XA84-F1
#
_cell.length_a   1.000
_cell.length_b   1.000
_cell.length_c   1.000
_cell.angle_alpha   90.00
_cell.angle_beta   90.00
_cell.angle_gamma   90.00
#
_symmetry.space_group_name_H-M   'P 1'
#
loop_
_entity.id
_entity.type
_entity.pdbx_description
1 polymer ?
#
loop_
_entity_poly.entity_id
_entity_poly.type
_entity_poly.pdbx_seq_one_letter_code
_entity_poly.pdbx_strand_id
1 'polypeptide(L)'
;MESGRQESVWRWNSCTPGAAAHARAALRRTLAQLDLPGEVVSDAVLAASELIANAIEHACGPYEMRLRRTDAGLTCEIQDGDPHIPGRPRSLVAAPLGSELQGSDSTRDDLAESLPERGRGMSIVNQLTSGCWGFRPMGSEAKIAWMGIPGSGSDDS
;
A
#
# COMPACT_ATOMS: atom_id res chain seq x y z
N MET A 1 -19.78 22.41 -12.86
CA MET A 1 -20.22 21.00 -12.86
C MET A 1 -19.43 20.33 -11.76
N GLU A 2 -20.09 19.90 -10.68
CA GLU A 2 -19.44 19.11 -9.63
C GLU A 2 -18.97 17.81 -10.29
N SER A 3 -17.69 17.73 -10.64
CA SER A 3 -17.02 16.46 -10.91
C SER A 3 -17.04 15.69 -9.60
N GLY A 4 -18.14 14.98 -9.36
CA GLY A 4 -18.46 14.36 -8.09
C GLY A 4 -17.31 13.46 -7.67
N ARG A 5 -16.83 13.66 -6.43
CA ARG A 5 -15.96 12.68 -5.78
C ARG A 5 -16.65 11.33 -5.84
N GLN A 6 -16.12 10.43 -6.65
CA GLN A 6 -16.58 9.05 -6.70
C GLN A 6 -15.63 8.22 -5.86
N GLU A 7 -16.19 7.44 -4.93
CA GLU A 7 -15.43 6.50 -4.12
C GLU A 7 -16.05 5.12 -4.28
N SER A 8 -15.22 4.13 -4.61
CA SER A 8 -15.60 2.72 -4.59
C SER A 8 -14.84 2.04 -3.47
N VAL A 9 -15.55 1.30 -2.62
CA VAL A 9 -14.98 0.65 -1.42
C VAL A 9 -15.21 -0.86 -1.49
N TRP A 10 -14.14 -1.62 -1.26
CA TRP A 10 -14.18 -3.08 -1.17
C TRP A 10 -13.57 -3.53 0.14
N ARG A 11 -14.26 -4.41 0.87
CA ARG A 11 -13.81 -4.94 2.16
C ARG A 11 -13.58 -6.44 2.07
N TRP A 12 -12.53 -6.91 2.72
CA TRP A 12 -12.28 -8.34 2.88
C TRP A 12 -11.51 -8.63 4.17
N ASN A 13 -11.41 -9.91 4.51
CA ASN A 13 -10.63 -10.39 5.65
C ASN A 13 -9.81 -11.63 5.25
N SER A 14 -8.89 -12.05 6.12
CA SER A 14 -8.01 -13.19 5.88
C SER A 14 -8.74 -14.54 5.72
N CYS A 15 -9.99 -14.63 6.18
CA CYS A 15 -10.82 -15.84 6.05
C CYS A 15 -11.55 -15.93 4.70
N THR A 16 -11.47 -14.90 3.84
CA THR A 16 -12.18 -14.85 2.57
C THR A 16 -11.30 -15.45 1.46
N PRO A 17 -11.60 -16.66 0.95
CA PRO A 17 -10.77 -17.29 -0.07
C PRO A 17 -10.81 -16.47 -1.36
N GLY A 18 -9.64 -16.20 -1.95
CA GLY A 18 -9.54 -15.45 -3.20
C GLY A 18 -9.95 -13.98 -3.10
N ALA A 19 -10.06 -13.39 -1.90
CA ALA A 19 -10.42 -11.98 -1.73
C ALA A 19 -9.52 -11.02 -2.51
N ALA A 20 -8.20 -11.24 -2.47
CA ALA A 20 -7.24 -10.46 -3.23
C ALA A 20 -7.51 -10.52 -4.74
N ALA A 21 -7.88 -11.70 -5.26
CA ALA A 21 -8.23 -11.86 -6.67
C ALA A 21 -9.51 -11.10 -7.03
N HIS A 22 -10.52 -11.14 -6.17
CA HIS A 22 -11.75 -10.37 -6.35
C HIS A 22 -11.51 -8.87 -6.30
N ALA A 23 -10.67 -8.39 -5.37
CA ALA A 23 -10.29 -6.98 -5.27
C ALA A 23 -9.60 -6.52 -6.56
N ARG A 24 -8.60 -7.25 -7.06
CA ARG A 24 -7.93 -6.95 -8.34
C ARG A 24 -8.90 -6.94 -9.52
N ALA A 25 -9.79 -7.92 -9.60
CA ALA A 25 -10.78 -7.99 -10.68
C ALA A 25 -11.77 -6.81 -10.62
N ALA A 26 -12.18 -6.40 -9.42
CA ALA A 26 -13.04 -5.25 -9.22
C ALA A 26 -12.34 -3.95 -9.62
N LEU A 27 -11.08 -3.74 -9.17
CA LEU A 27 -10.28 -2.59 -9.55
C LEU A 27 -10.11 -2.51 -11.08
N ARG A 28 -9.72 -3.62 -11.72
CA ARG A 28 -9.57 -3.69 -13.18
C ARG A 28 -10.85 -3.28 -13.91
N ARG A 29 -12.00 -3.80 -13.47
CA ARG A 29 -13.30 -3.47 -14.06
C ARG A 29 -13.66 -2.00 -13.86
N THR A 30 -13.41 -1.43 -12.69
CA THR A 30 -13.72 -0.02 -12.43
C THR A 30 -12.82 0.89 -13.25
N LEU A 31 -11.51 0.61 -13.33
CA LEU A 31 -10.59 1.39 -14.16
C LEU A 31 -10.91 1.30 -15.65
N ALA A 32 -11.32 0.13 -16.14
CA ALA A 32 -11.78 -0.04 -17.52
C ALA A 32 -13.07 0.74 -17.81
N GLN A 33 -13.99 0.86 -16.84
CA GLN A 33 -15.21 1.69 -16.98
C GLN A 33 -14.92 3.19 -17.00
N LEU A 34 -13.73 3.60 -16.55
CA LEU A 34 -13.27 4.98 -16.58
C LEU A 34 -12.53 5.33 -17.88
N ASP A 35 -12.55 4.44 -18.88
CA ASP A 35 -11.93 4.61 -20.21
C ASP A 35 -10.41 4.85 -20.17
N LEU A 36 -9.73 4.34 -19.14
CA LEU A 36 -8.27 4.44 -19.06
C LEU A 36 -7.58 3.52 -20.06
N PRO A 37 -6.38 3.90 -20.56
CA PRO A 37 -5.57 3.04 -21.42
C PRO A 37 -5.30 1.67 -20.78
N GLY A 38 -5.34 0.60 -21.58
CA GLY A 38 -5.20 -0.76 -21.07
C GLY A 38 -3.87 -1.04 -20.35
N GLU A 39 -2.80 -0.32 -20.71
CA GLU A 39 -1.51 -0.34 -20.01
C GLU A 39 -1.64 0.27 -18.60
N VAL A 40 -2.22 1.46 -18.48
CA VAL A 40 -2.48 2.14 -17.20
C VAL A 40 -3.34 1.27 -16.28
N VAL A 41 -4.37 0.62 -16.83
CA VAL A 41 -5.21 -0.32 -16.07
C VAL A 41 -4.39 -1.50 -15.56
N SER A 42 -3.52 -2.06 -16.38
CA SER A 42 -2.71 -3.23 -16.03
C SER A 42 -1.64 -2.89 -14.99
N ASP A 43 -0.99 -1.74 -15.15
CA ASP A 43 0.02 -1.22 -14.23
C ASP A 43 -0.59 -0.87 -12.87
N ALA A 44 -1.74 -0.20 -12.86
CA ALA A 44 -2.44 0.14 -11.63
C ALA A 44 -2.89 -1.12 -10.86
N VAL A 45 -3.38 -2.13 -11.58
CA VAL A 45 -3.77 -3.42 -10.97
C VAL A 45 -2.55 -4.15 -10.42
N LEU A 46 -1.42 -4.13 -11.12
CA LEU A 46 -0.17 -4.75 -10.64
C LEU A 46 0.34 -4.04 -9.38
N ALA A 47 0.45 -2.72 -9.38
CA ALA A 47 0.85 -1.95 -8.20
C ALA A 47 -0.09 -2.21 -7.00
N ALA A 48 -1.41 -2.21 -7.22
CA ALA A 48 -2.37 -2.53 -6.17
C ALA A 48 -2.23 -3.97 -5.66
N SER A 49 -1.83 -4.92 -6.52
CA SER A 49 -1.60 -6.32 -6.16
C SER A 49 -0.45 -6.45 -5.16
N GLU A 50 0.64 -5.72 -5.39
CA GLU A 50 1.79 -5.67 -4.48
C GLU A 50 1.39 -5.07 -3.12
N LEU A 51 0.58 -4.00 -3.11
CA LEU A 51 0.08 -3.41 -1.86
C LEU A 51 -0.85 -4.34 -1.09
N ILE A 52 -1.76 -5.04 -1.78
CA ILE A 52 -2.65 -6.04 -1.18
C ILE A 52 -1.85 -7.24 -0.64
N ALA A 53 -0.86 -7.71 -1.39
CA ALA A 53 0.01 -8.80 -0.95
C ALA A 53 0.78 -8.40 0.32
N ASN A 54 1.38 -7.21 0.34
CA ASN A 54 2.05 -6.68 1.52
C ASN A 54 1.11 -6.59 2.73
N ALA A 55 -0.13 -6.14 2.54
CA ALA A 55 -1.12 -6.07 3.62
C ALA A 55 -1.47 -7.47 4.16
N ILE A 56 -1.69 -8.45 3.28
CA ILE A 56 -2.04 -9.83 3.69
C ILE A 56 -0.86 -10.55 4.37
N GLU A 57 0.37 -10.31 3.92
CA GLU A 57 1.57 -10.95 4.48
C GLU A 57 2.00 -10.33 5.82
N HIS A 58 1.79 -9.03 6.00
CA HIS A 58 2.35 -8.31 7.15
C HIS A 58 1.32 -7.82 8.18
N ALA A 59 0.04 -7.79 7.85
CA ALA A 59 -1.01 -7.27 8.73
C ALA A 59 -2.07 -8.32 9.06
N CYS A 60 -2.89 -8.03 10.06
CA CYS A 60 -4.13 -8.76 10.31
C CYS A 60 -5.30 -7.88 9.86
N GLY A 61 -6.27 -8.50 9.18
CA GLY A 61 -7.48 -7.81 8.74
C GLY A 61 -8.30 -7.23 9.91
N PRO A 62 -9.34 -6.42 9.62
CA PRO A 62 -9.98 -6.26 8.32
C PRO A 62 -9.17 -5.43 7.32
N TYR A 63 -9.29 -5.79 6.04
CA TYR A 63 -8.67 -5.06 4.92
C TYR A 63 -9.73 -4.30 4.14
N GLU A 64 -9.36 -3.13 3.64
CA GLU A 64 -10.25 -2.32 2.82
C GLU A 64 -9.49 -1.68 1.67
N MET A 65 -10.00 -1.80 0.44
CA MET A 65 -9.53 -1.06 -0.72
C MET A 65 -10.51 0.07 -1.02
N ARG A 66 -10.01 1.28 -1.24
CA ARG A 66 -10.79 2.41 -1.73
C ARG A 66 -10.18 2.92 -3.03
N LEU A 67 -11.00 3.07 -4.07
CA LEU A 67 -10.64 3.83 -5.25
C LEU A 67 -11.35 5.17 -5.19
N ARG A 68 -10.58 6.25 -5.12
CA ARG A 68 -11.07 7.63 -5.04
C ARG A 68 -10.79 8.35 -6.33
N ARG A 69 -11.84 8.97 -6.90
CA ARG A 69 -11.73 9.90 -8.02
C ARG A 69 -11.87 11.32 -7.51
N THR A 70 -10.91 12.15 -7.87
CA THR A 70 -10.88 13.59 -7.58
C THR A 70 -10.54 14.35 -8.86
N ASP A 71 -10.65 15.68 -8.84
CA ASP A 71 -10.21 16.52 -9.97
C ASP A 71 -8.71 16.37 -10.28
N ALA A 72 -7.91 15.96 -9.29
CA ALA A 72 -6.47 15.70 -9.45
C ALA A 72 -6.17 14.30 -10.03
N GLY A 73 -7.18 13.45 -10.22
CA GLY A 73 -7.04 12.08 -10.72
C GLY A 73 -7.54 11.00 -9.77
N LEU A 74 -7.14 9.76 -10.05
CA LEU A 74 -7.51 8.57 -9.30
C LEU A 74 -6.43 8.18 -8.28
N THR A 75 -6.88 7.78 -7.10
CA THR A 75 -6.02 7.23 -6.03
C THR A 75 -6.61 5.91 -5.56
N CYS A 76 -5.79 4.88 -5.50
CA CYS A 76 -6.13 3.60 -4.87
C CYS A 76 -5.51 3.55 -3.47
N GLU A 77 -6.29 3.14 -2.48
CA GLU A 77 -5.92 3.11 -1.07
C GLU A 77 -6.20 1.72 -0.52
N ILE A 78 -5.24 1.14 0.18
CA ILE A 78 -5.34 -0.16 0.86
C ILE A 78 -5.14 0.10 2.34
N GLN A 79 -6.17 -0.15 3.13
CA GLN A 79 -6.14 -0.08 4.58
C GLN A 79 -5.95 -1.48 5.15
N ASP A 80 -5.11 -1.58 6.17
CA ASP A 80 -4.93 -2.78 6.97
C ASP A 80 -4.88 -2.44 8.47
N GLY A 81 -5.08 -3.45 9.32
CA GLY A 81 -5.13 -3.34 10.78
C GLY A 81 -3.76 -3.35 11.45
N ASP A 82 -2.68 -3.05 10.73
CA ASP A 82 -1.35 -2.93 11.29
C ASP A 82 -0.85 -1.47 11.14
N PRO A 83 -0.52 -0.77 12.23
CA PRO A 83 -0.07 0.62 12.15
C PRO A 83 1.38 0.76 11.66
N HIS A 84 2.09 -0.33 11.36
CA HIS A 84 3.52 -0.28 11.04
C HIS A 84 3.79 0.23 9.62
N ILE A 85 4.35 1.44 9.53
CA ILE A 85 4.83 2.00 8.27
C ILE A 85 6.25 1.50 7.98
N PRO A 86 6.49 0.87 6.80
CA PRO A 86 7.83 0.44 6.41
C PRO A 86 8.82 1.60 6.44
N GLY A 87 10.00 1.38 7.03
CA GLY A 87 11.04 2.41 7.15
C GLY A 87 10.87 3.38 8.31
N ARG A 88 9.76 3.32 9.06
CA ARG A 88 9.68 3.97 10.38
C ARG A 88 10.09 2.98 11.48
N PRO A 89 10.94 3.38 12.44
CA PRO A 89 11.21 2.55 13.60
C PRO A 89 9.89 2.25 14.29
N ARG A 90 9.70 0.98 14.70
CA ARG A 90 8.56 0.62 15.54
C ARG A 90 8.63 1.52 16.77
N SER A 91 7.58 2.31 17.01
CA SER A 91 7.44 3.03 18.27
C SER A 91 7.22 1.99 19.36
N LEU A 92 8.31 1.47 19.90
CA LEU A 92 8.29 0.71 21.15
C LEU A 92 7.83 1.72 22.20
N VAL A 93 6.55 1.68 22.57
CA VAL A 93 6.11 2.34 23.80
C VAL A 93 7.00 1.79 24.89
N ALA A 94 7.84 2.65 25.46
CA ALA A 94 8.83 2.27 26.44
C ALA A 94 8.15 1.49 27.57
N ALA A 95 8.46 0.20 27.66
CA ALA A 95 8.29 -0.50 28.92
C ALA A 95 9.10 0.31 29.97
N PRO A 96 8.55 0.56 31.17
CA PRO A 96 9.26 1.35 32.17
C PRO A 96 10.63 0.70 32.43
N LEU A 97 11.67 1.54 32.35
CA LEU A 97 13.06 1.14 32.54
C LEU A 97 13.23 0.38 33.85
N GLY A 98 13.60 -0.89 33.75
CA GLY A 98 14.44 -1.57 34.73
C GLY A 98 15.87 -1.63 34.18
N SER A 99 16.81 -1.07 34.94
CA SER A 99 18.28 -1.20 34.83
C SER A 99 18.70 -2.63 34.43
N GLU A 100 19.79 -2.92 33.72
CA GLU A 100 21.18 -2.47 33.93
C GLU A 100 22.14 -2.96 32.82
N LEU A 101 23.28 -2.26 32.78
CA LEU A 101 24.47 -2.27 31.91
C LEU A 101 25.03 -3.63 31.44
N GLN A 102 25.60 -3.66 30.22
CA GLN A 102 27.06 -3.76 29.93
C GLN A 102 27.34 -4.57 28.64
N GLY A 103 28.21 -4.05 27.78
CA GLY A 103 28.89 -4.89 26.78
C GLY A 103 29.18 -4.18 25.45
N SER A 104 30.22 -3.35 25.41
CA SER A 104 30.91 -3.01 24.17
C SER A 104 31.67 -4.26 23.69
N ASP A 105 31.47 -4.72 22.46
CA ASP A 105 32.59 -4.99 21.55
C ASP A 105 32.12 -5.17 20.09
N SER A 106 32.91 -4.54 19.24
CA SER A 106 33.23 -4.80 17.84
C SER A 106 32.72 -6.09 17.19
N THR A 107 31.97 -5.94 16.09
CA THR A 107 32.24 -6.64 14.82
C THR A 107 31.59 -5.85 13.68
N ARG A 108 32.46 -5.18 12.94
CA ARG A 108 32.18 -4.54 11.66
C ARG A 108 32.79 -5.46 10.62
N ASP A 109 32.10 -6.53 10.26
CA ASP A 109 32.27 -7.28 9.01
C ASP A 109 31.21 -8.39 8.95
N ASP A 110 30.80 -8.75 7.73
CA ASP A 110 30.01 -9.95 7.38
C ASP A 110 28.53 -9.97 7.75
N LEU A 111 27.69 -9.26 6.97
CA LEU A 111 26.41 -9.83 6.47
C LEU A 111 26.12 -9.26 5.07
N ALA A 112 26.86 -9.73 4.07
CA ALA A 112 26.32 -9.87 2.71
C ALA A 112 25.38 -11.09 2.63
N GLU A 113 24.53 -11.26 3.64
CA GLU A 113 23.65 -12.41 3.78
C GLU A 113 22.22 -11.96 3.54
N SER A 114 21.69 -12.40 2.40
CA SER A 114 20.28 -12.35 2.03
C SER A 114 19.67 -10.95 2.10
N LEU A 115 19.82 -10.16 1.02
CA LEU A 115 18.77 -9.19 0.69
C LEU A 115 17.47 -9.98 0.68
N PRO A 116 16.55 -9.76 1.64
CA PRO A 116 15.29 -10.47 1.60
C PRO A 116 14.62 -10.07 0.29
N GLU A 117 13.98 -11.03 -0.36
CA GLU A 117 13.13 -10.77 -1.54
C GLU A 117 12.05 -9.68 -1.24
N ARG A 118 11.89 -9.34 0.04
CA ARG A 118 11.22 -8.19 0.66
C ARG A 118 11.81 -6.85 0.20
N GLY A 119 11.39 -6.41 -0.98
CA GLY A 119 11.72 -5.06 -1.48
C GLY A 119 11.31 -4.81 -2.92
N ARG A 120 11.07 -5.87 -3.71
CA ARG A 120 10.66 -5.73 -5.12
C ARG A 120 9.28 -5.11 -5.27
N GLY A 121 8.33 -5.48 -4.41
CA GLY A 121 6.96 -4.96 -4.49
C GLY A 121 6.89 -3.43 -4.42
N MET A 122 7.66 -2.81 -3.52
CA MET A 122 7.69 -1.35 -3.41
C MET A 122 8.39 -0.68 -4.59
N SER A 123 9.41 -1.31 -5.19
CA SER A 123 10.04 -0.82 -6.43
C SER A 123 9.07 -0.89 -7.61
N ILE A 124 8.25 -1.94 -7.70
CA ILE A 124 7.19 -2.09 -8.71
C ILE A 124 6.15 -0.98 -8.52
N VAL A 125 5.63 -0.81 -7.31
CA VAL A 125 4.68 0.28 -7.00
C VAL A 125 5.29 1.63 -7.36
N ASN A 126 6.54 1.89 -7.00
CA ASN A 126 7.23 3.14 -7.32
C ASN A 126 7.34 3.39 -8.82
N GLN A 127 7.74 2.39 -9.60
CA GLN A 127 7.91 2.52 -11.04
C GLN A 127 6.57 2.76 -11.74
N LEU A 128 5.55 1.95 -11.42
CA LEU A 128 4.24 1.99 -12.07
C LEU A 128 3.39 3.21 -11.67
N THR A 129 3.72 3.85 -10.56
CA THR A 129 3.03 5.07 -10.08
C THR A 129 3.86 6.33 -10.31
N SER A 130 5.02 6.22 -10.96
CA SER A 130 5.98 7.33 -11.13
C SER A 130 6.34 8.03 -9.81
N GLY A 131 6.41 7.26 -8.72
CA GLY A 131 6.69 7.77 -7.37
C GLY A 131 5.48 8.33 -6.62
N CYS A 132 4.29 8.36 -7.23
CA CYS A 132 3.06 8.82 -6.59
C CYS A 132 2.46 7.75 -5.67
N TRP A 133 3.14 7.43 -4.57
CA TRP A 133 2.63 6.47 -3.58
C TRP A 133 3.16 6.81 -2.19
N GLY A 134 2.56 6.21 -1.16
CA GLY A 134 3.06 6.35 0.20
C GLY A 134 2.22 5.61 1.24
N PHE A 135 2.53 5.89 2.50
CA PHE A 135 1.77 5.40 3.64
C PHE A 135 1.29 6.56 4.49
N ARG A 136 0.10 6.42 5.05
CA ARG A 136 -0.44 7.37 6.04
C ARG A 136 -1.03 6.61 7.22
N PRO A 137 -0.73 7.00 8.46
CA PRO A 137 -1.34 6.37 9.62
C PRO A 137 -2.84 6.68 9.66
N MET A 138 -3.63 5.71 10.11
CA MET A 138 -5.06 5.88 10.37
C MET A 138 -5.34 5.53 11.83
N GLY A 139 -5.26 6.53 12.70
CA GLY A 139 -5.28 6.31 14.15
C GLY A 139 -4.00 5.62 14.62
N SER A 140 -4.09 4.93 15.77
CA SER A 140 -2.98 4.20 16.38
C SER A 140 -2.88 2.74 15.95
N GLU A 141 -3.92 2.20 15.30
CA GLU A 141 -4.08 0.75 15.07
C GLU A 141 -4.09 0.37 13.59
N ALA A 142 -4.10 1.32 12.67
CA ALA A 142 -4.16 1.04 11.24
C ALA A 142 -3.26 1.96 10.42
N LYS A 143 -2.93 1.52 9.22
CA LYS A 143 -2.30 2.35 8.20
C LYS A 143 -3.07 2.24 6.89
N ILE A 144 -2.84 3.22 6.03
CA ILE A 144 -3.31 3.23 4.65
C ILE A 144 -2.08 3.33 3.76
N ALA A 145 -1.86 2.31 2.94
CA ALA A 145 -1.00 2.38 1.77
C ALA A 145 -1.79 3.01 0.62
N TRP A 146 -1.26 4.03 -0.04
CA TRP A 146 -1.93 4.70 -1.14
C TRP A 146 -1.03 4.81 -2.36
N MET A 147 -1.65 4.80 -3.54
CA MET A 147 -1.00 5.00 -4.83
C MET A 147 -1.88 5.85 -5.75
N GLY A 148 -1.28 6.82 -6.43
CA GLY A 148 -1.88 7.55 -7.54
C GLY A 148 -1.81 6.71 -8.81
N ILE A 149 -2.83 6.85 -9.66
CA ILE A 149 -2.86 6.20 -10.98
C ILE A 149 -2.43 7.25 -12.02
N PRO A 150 -1.25 7.13 -12.63
CA PRO A 150 -0.79 8.10 -13.62
C PRO A 150 -1.72 8.12 -14.84
N GLY A 151 -1.84 9.28 -15.50
CA GLY A 151 -2.71 9.46 -16.67
C GLY A 151 -4.22 9.43 -16.37
N SER A 152 -4.61 9.50 -15.09
CA SER A 152 -6.03 9.54 -14.68
C SER A 152 -6.54 10.92 -14.28
N GLY A 153 -5.65 11.90 -14.16
CA GLY A 153 -6.01 13.31 -14.05
C GLY A 153 -6.37 13.88 -15.40
N SER A 154 -7.14 14.96 -15.41
CA SER A 154 -7.35 15.76 -16.61
C SER A 154 -5.98 16.30 -17.05
N ASP A 155 -5.45 15.79 -18.14
CA ASP A 155 -4.32 16.40 -18.84
C ASP A 155 -4.85 17.72 -19.43
N ASP A 156 -4.80 18.80 -18.64
CA ASP A 156 -5.13 20.13 -19.13
C ASP A 156 -3.92 20.64 -19.93
N SER A 157 -3.92 20.27 -21.22
CA SER A 157 -3.31 20.91 -22.40
C SER A 157 -1.86 21.40 -22.36
#